data_AF-A0A927FCX1-F1
#
_entry.id   AF-A0A927FCX1-F1
#
_cell.length_a   1.000
_cell.length_b   1.000
_cell.length_c   1.000
_cell.angle_alpha   90.00
_cell.angle_beta   90.00
_cell.angle_gamma   90.00
#
_symmetry.space_group_name_H-M   'P 1'
#
loop_
_entity.id
_entity.type
_entity.pdbx_description
1 polymer ?
#
loop_
_entity_poly.entity_id
_entity_poly.type
_entity_poly.pdbx_seq_one_letter_code
_entity_poly.pdbx_strand_id
1 'polypeptide(L)' 'MAEVEQVASILEQWGAEGSQAKVMAAQLLKRAEQISEQRGVEKVEALADLLKLVKAGRDGETREPSN' A
#
# COMPACT_ATOMS: atom_id res chain seq x y z
N MET A 1 -12.89 13.10 -0.09
CA MET A 1 -12.53 11.67 0.04
C MET A 1 -11.30 11.60 0.93
N ALA A 2 -11.32 10.73 1.94
CA ALA A 2 -10.17 10.52 2.80
C ALA A 2 -9.09 9.70 2.08
N GLU A 3 -7.82 9.86 2.44
CA GLU A 3 -6.69 9.14 1.82
C GLU A 3 -6.85 7.61 1.92
N VAL A 4 -7.35 7.12 3.07
CA VAL A 4 -7.69 5.70 3.27
C VAL A 4 -8.72 5.21 2.24
N GLU A 5 -9.71 6.02 1.89
CA GLU A 5 -10.74 5.63 0.90
C GLU A 5 -10.16 5.52 -0.51
N GLN A 6 -9.23 6.43 -0.86
CA GLN A 6 -8.53 6.37 -2.14
C GLN A 6 -7.70 5.11 -2.26
N VAL A 7 -6.88 4.80 -1.25
CA VAL A 7 -6.07 3.56 -1.24
C VAL A 7 -6.97 2.31 -1.20
N ALA A 8 -8.05 2.32 -0.42
CA ALA A 8 -9.00 1.21 -0.37
C ALA A 8 -9.62 0.92 -1.74
N SER A 9 -9.99 1.96 -2.51
CA SER A 9 -10.55 1.78 -3.86
C SER A 9 -9.58 1.07 -4.82
N ILE A 10 -8.27 1.29 -4.68
CA ILE A 10 -7.24 0.60 -5.46
C ILE A 10 -7.23 -0.89 -5.11
N LEU A 11 -7.30 -1.21 -3.81
CA LEU A 11 -7.32 -2.59 -3.34
C LEU A 11 -8.62 -3.32 -3.71
N GLU A 12 -9.76 -2.62 -3.73
CA GLU A 12 -11.04 -3.14 -4.23
C GLU A 12 -10.97 -3.46 -5.72
N GLN A 13 -10.35 -2.58 -6.53
CA GLN A 13 -10.05 -2.88 -7.95
C GLN A 13 -9.12 -4.09 -8.09
N TRP A 14 -8.36 -4.41 -7.05
CA TRP A 14 -7.54 -5.62 -6.96
C TRP A 14 -8.25 -6.83 -6.35
N GLY A 15 -9.56 -6.75 -6.13
CA GLY A 15 -10.39 -7.86 -5.69
C GLY A 15 -10.45 -8.05 -4.17
N ALA A 16 -9.93 -7.12 -3.38
CA ALA A 16 -10.17 -7.12 -1.94
C ALA A 16 -11.63 -6.74 -1.64
N GLU A 17 -12.23 -7.42 -0.67
CA GLU A 17 -13.57 -7.05 -0.16
C GLU A 17 -13.50 -5.69 0.54
N GLY A 18 -14.53 -4.84 0.41
CA GLY A 18 -14.44 -3.43 0.80
C GLY A 18 -14.10 -3.17 2.27
N SER A 19 -14.54 -4.03 3.19
CA SER A 19 -14.14 -3.91 4.61
C SER A 19 -12.65 -4.23 4.80
N GLN A 20 -12.16 -5.29 4.14
CA GLN A 20 -10.76 -5.69 4.14
C GLN A 20 -9.87 -4.64 3.44
N ALA A 21 -10.33 -4.08 2.32
CA ALA A 21 -9.62 -3.06 1.57
C ALA A 21 -9.35 -1.81 2.44
N LYS A 22 -10.32 -1.38 3.24
CA LYS A 22 -10.15 -0.26 4.18
C LYS A 22 -9.12 -0.57 5.28
N VAL A 23 -9.14 -1.77 5.84
CA VAL A 23 -8.17 -2.20 6.85
C VAL A 23 -6.76 -2.22 6.26
N MET A 24 -6.60 -2.84 5.09
CA MET A 24 -5.33 -2.90 4.38
C MET A 24 -4.81 -1.51 4.00
N ALA A 25 -5.68 -0.62 3.52
CA ALA A 25 -5.33 0.76 3.20
C ALA A 25 -4.76 1.51 4.42
N ALA A 26 -5.41 1.41 5.59
CA ALA A 26 -4.92 2.01 6.82
C ALA A 26 -3.55 1.45 7.25
N GLN A 27 -3.34 0.14 7.09
CA GLN A 27 -2.07 -0.51 7.39
C GLN A 27 -0.95 -0.05 6.45
N LEU A 28 -1.23 0.03 5.14
CA LEU A 28 -0.27 0.48 4.13
C LEU A 28 0.14 1.93 4.35
N LEU A 29 -0.81 2.81 4.66
CA LEU A 29 -0.53 4.22 4.95
C LEU A 29 0.34 4.37 6.19
N LYS A 30 0.00 3.68 7.29
CA LYS A 30 0.82 3.66 8.49
C LYS A 30 2.24 3.14 8.22
N ARG A 31 2.37 2.12 7.37
CA ARG A 31 3.68 1.57 7.01
C ARG A 31 4.48 2.53 6.12
N ALA A 32 3.82 3.25 5.21
CA ALA A 32 4.45 4.27 4.38
C ALA A 32 5.01 5.43 5.22
N GLU A 33 4.26 5.88 6.24
CA GLU A 33 4.72 6.87 7.21
C GLU A 33 5.98 6.41 7.94
N GLN A 34 5.97 5.18 8.48
CA GLN A 34 7.14 4.60 9.14
C GLN A 34 8.35 4.50 8.22
N ILE A 35 8.16 4.11 6.95
CA ILE A 35 9.26 4.01 5.98
C ILE A 35 9.81 5.40 5.66
N SER A 36 8.92 6.38 5.48
CA SER A 36 9.29 7.78 5.25
C SER A 36 10.17 8.31 6.39
N GLU A 37 9.76 8.09 7.64
CA GLU A 37 10.54 8.46 8.82
C GLU A 37 11.88 7.72 8.92
N GLN A 38 11.90 6.42 8.63
CA GLN A 38 13.10 5.58 8.77
C GLN A 38 14.14 5.80 7.68
N ARG A 39 13.70 6.09 6.45
CA ARG A 39 14.56 6.16 5.26
C ARG A 39 14.72 7.57 4.68
N GLY A 40 13.95 8.55 5.18
CA GLY A 40 13.97 9.93 4.68
C GLY A 40 13.39 10.08 3.27
N VAL A 41 12.57 9.13 2.82
CA VAL A 41 11.87 9.17 1.53
C VAL A 41 10.49 9.81 1.68
N GLU A 42 9.90 10.26 0.59
CA GLU A 42 8.54 10.80 0.62
C GLU A 42 7.51 9.70 0.96
N LYS A 43 6.50 10.02 1.78
CA LYS A 43 5.43 9.07 2.13
C LYS A 43 4.75 8.48 0.89
N VAL A 44 4.54 9.30 -0.14
CA VAL A 44 3.91 8.89 -1.40
C VAL A 44 4.78 7.87 -2.14
N GLU A 45 6.10 8.04 -2.11
CA GLU A 45 7.06 7.10 -2.71
C GLU A 45 7.05 5.76 -1.97
N ALA A 46 7.11 5.79 -0.64
CA ALA A 46 7.00 4.60 0.20
C ALA A 46 5.68 3.85 -0.02
N LEU A 47 4.55 4.57 -0.10
CA LEU A 47 3.25 3.99 -0.39
C LEU A 47 3.19 3.35 -1.78
N ALA A 48 3.76 4.02 -2.80
CA ALA A 48 3.81 3.48 -4.15
C ALA A 48 4.58 2.14 -4.20
N ASP A 49 5.68 2.03 -3.46
CA ASP A 49 6.46 0.78 -3.39
C ASP A 49 5.74 -0.34 -2.65
N LEU A 50 5.04 -0.02 -1.56
CA LEU A 50 4.17 -0.99 -0.88
C LEU A 50 3.04 -1.48 -1.78
N LEU A 51 2.41 -0.58 -2.55
CA LEU A 51 1.35 -0.95 -3.50
C LEU A 51 1.88 -1.85 -4.63
N LYS A 52 3.08 -1.59 -5.15
CA LYS A 52 3.74 -2.49 -6.11
C LYS A 52 3.97 -3.88 -5.52
N LEU A 53 4.40 -3.97 -4.25
CA LEU A 53 4.60 -5.24 -3.56
C LEU A 53 3.28 -6.01 -3.38
N VAL A 54 2.20 -5.32 -2.98
CA VAL A 54 0.86 -5.93 -2.86
C VAL A 54 0.38 -6.45 -4.21
N LYS A 55 0.56 -5.67 -5.29
CA LYS A 55 0.17 -6.10 -6.65
C LYS A 55 0.96 -7.33 -7.10
N ALA A 56 2.27 -7.35 -6.90
CA ALA A 56 3.12 -8.50 -7.22
C ALA A 56 2.67 -9.76 -6.47
N GLY A 57 2.47 -9.66 -5.14
CA GLY A 57 2.00 -10.79 -4.35
C GLY A 57 0.63 -11.30 -4.79
N ARG A 58 -0.28 -10.40 -5.20
CA ARG A 58 -1.58 -10.75 -5.77
C ARG A 58 -1.47 -11.46 -7.12
N ASP A 59 -0.47 -11.12 -7.93
CA ASP A 59 -0.20 -11.75 -9.24
C ASP A 59 0.58 -13.07 -9.12
N GLY A 60 0.96 -13.48 -7.90
CA GLY A 60 1.79 -14.66 -7.67
C GLY A 60 3.29 -14.41 -7.92
N GLU A 61 3.70 -13.16 -8.04
CA GLU A 61 5.07 -12.73 -8.24
C GLU A 61 5.74 -12.40 -6.91
N THR A 62 7.06 -12.64 -6.82
CA THR A 62 7.86 -12.16 -5.69
C THR A 62 8.64 -10.92 -6.11
N ARG A 63 8.54 -9.85 -5.32
CA ARG A 63 9.32 -8.63 -5.48
C ARG A 63 10.19 -8.41 -4.25
N GLU A 64 11.49 -8.21 -4.42
CA GLU A 64 12.33 -7.71 -3.33
C GLU A 64 11.98 -6.24 -3.05
N PRO A 65 11.81 -5.83 -1.77
CA PRO A 65 11.59 -4.43 -1.44
C PRO A 65 12.74 -3.59 -1.99
N SER A 66 12.42 -2.48 -2.67
CA SER A 66 13.44 -1.52 -3.10
C SER A 66 14.25 -1.08 -1.86
N ASN A 67 15.58 -1.15 -1.94
CA ASN A 67 16.51 -0.89 -0.85
C ASN A 67 16.47 0.59 -0.43
#